data_AF-A0A6S6ZG42-F1
#
_entry.id   AF-A0A6S6ZG42-F1
#
_cell.length_a   1.000
_cell.length_b   1.000
_cell.length_c   1.000
_cell.angle_alpha   90.00
_cell.angle_beta   90.00
_cell.angle_gamma   90.00
#
_symmetry.space_group_name_H-M   'P 1'
#
loop_
_entity.id
_entity.type
_entity.pdbx_description
1 polymer ?
#
loop_
_entity_poly.entity_id
_entity_poly.type
_entity_poly.pdbx_seq_one_letter_code
_entity_poly.pdbx_strand_id
1 'polypeptide(L)'
;MLHNNMVYKGYRLTASVSRISVGGSGRPAFTATVAVELAADQDKLNEHHAVPLFASGGFVSSPGMAVDAAINHGRLVVDSHARPA
;
A
#
# COMPACT_ATOMS: atom_id res chain seq x y z
N MET A 1 -12.05 -6.98 10.08
CA MET A 1 -12.05 -5.58 9.60
C MET A 1 -10.65 -5.32 9.06
N LEU A 2 -10.50 -5.00 7.77
CA LEU A 2 -9.18 -4.72 7.21
C LEU A 2 -8.74 -3.35 7.71
N HIS A 3 -7.69 -3.34 8.52
CA HIS A 3 -7.08 -2.11 8.98
C HIS A 3 -6.32 -1.52 7.80
N ASN A 4 -6.99 -0.61 7.06
CA ASN A 4 -6.36 0.17 6.00
C ASN A 4 -5.28 1.11 6.54
N ASN A 5 -5.18 1.24 7.87
CA ASN A 5 -4.18 2.06 8.55
C ASN A 5 -3.47 1.23 9.63
N MET A 6 -2.14 1.23 9.62
CA MET A 6 -1.29 0.58 10.61
C MET A 6 -0.13 1.49 10.99
N VAL A 7 0.35 1.42 12.23
CA VAL A 7 1.61 2.08 12.62
C VAL A 7 2.69 1.02 12.80
N TYR A 8 3.82 1.18 12.11
CA TYR A 8 4.97 0.28 12.14
C TYR A 8 6.27 1.09 12.30
N LYS A 9 7.05 0.80 13.36
CA LYS A 9 8.34 1.48 13.66
C LYS A 9 8.27 3.02 13.66
N GLY A 10 7.14 3.60 14.11
CA GLY A 10 6.94 5.05 14.12
C GLY A 10 6.51 5.64 12.78
N TYR A 11 6.23 4.80 11.77
CA TYR A 11 5.64 5.19 10.50
C TYR A 11 4.19 4.72 10.41
N ARG A 12 3.30 5.58 9.93
CA ARG A 12 1.91 5.27 9.61
C ARG A 12 1.85 4.77 8.16
N LEU A 13 1.39 3.53 8.01
CA LEU A 13 1.14 2.85 6.75
C LEU A 13 -0.34 2.95 6.43
N THR A 14 -0.68 3.63 5.34
CA THR A 14 -2.05 3.82 4.89
C THR A 14 -2.24 3.11 3.55
N ALA A 15 -2.97 2.00 3.55
CA ALA A 15 -3.30 1.25 2.34
C ALA A 15 -4.55 1.84 1.66
N SER A 16 -4.38 2.35 0.44
CA SER A 16 -5.44 2.89 -0.41
C SER A 16 -5.76 1.92 -1.53
N VAL A 17 -6.91 1.26 -1.45
CA VAL A 17 -7.39 0.31 -2.47
C VAL A 17 -8.22 1.03 -3.51
N SER A 18 -7.95 0.77 -4.79
CA SER A 18 -8.74 1.22 -5.92
C SER A 18 -9.25 0.02 -6.71
N ARG A 19 -10.53 0.04 -7.06
CA ARG A 19 -11.12 -0.98 -7.94
C ARG A 19 -10.90 -0.56 -9.38
N ILE A 20 -10.30 -1.44 -10.18
CA ILE A 20 -10.10 -1.22 -11.61
C ILE A 20 -10.98 -2.19 -12.42
N SER A 21 -11.43 -1.73 -13.57
CA SER A 21 -12.13 -2.58 -14.55
C SER A 21 -11.12 -3.00 -15.61
N VAL A 22 -10.69 -4.26 -15.58
CA VAL A 22 -9.83 -4.82 -16.63
C VAL A 22 -10.73 -5.25 -17.78
N GLY A 23 -10.55 -4.64 -18.94
CA GLY A 23 -11.46 -4.74 -20.09
C GLY A 23 -11.83 -6.19 -20.44
N GLY A 24 -13.13 -6.46 -20.54
CA GLY A 24 -13.68 -7.65 -21.19
C GLY A 24 -13.93 -8.87 -20.30
N SER A 25 -13.38 -8.94 -19.09
CA SER A 25 -13.69 -10.02 -18.15
C SER A 25 -14.42 -9.41 -16.96
N GLY A 26 -15.68 -9.79 -16.71
CA GLY A 26 -16.51 -9.32 -15.58
C GLY A 26 -15.97 -9.67 -14.18
N ARG A 27 -14.65 -9.89 -14.06
CA ARG A 27 -13.94 -10.20 -12.83
C ARG A 27 -13.55 -8.89 -12.15
N PRO A 28 -13.87 -8.74 -10.85
CA PRO A 28 -13.44 -7.57 -10.11
C PRO A 28 -11.92 -7.60 -9.98
N ALA A 29 -11.28 -6.49 -10.33
CA ALA A 29 -9.86 -6.29 -10.13
C ALA A 29 -9.64 -5.13 -9.17
N PHE A 30 -8.70 -5.32 -8.27
CA PHE A 30 -8.33 -4.35 -7.27
C PHE A 30 -6.84 -4.11 -7.34
N THR A 31 -6.48 -2.85 -7.20
CA THR A 31 -5.12 -2.38 -6.99
C THR A 31 -5.07 -1.72 -5.62
N ALA A 32 -3.87 -1.61 -5.07
CA ALA A 32 -3.67 -0.82 -3.86
C ALA A 32 -2.38 -0.03 -3.94
N THR A 33 -2.33 1.02 -3.16
CA THR A 33 -1.15 1.85 -2.93
C THR A 33 -0.94 1.95 -1.44
N VAL A 34 0.30 2.19 -1.01
CA VAL A 34 0.61 2.40 0.40
C VAL A 34 1.21 3.78 0.56
N ALA A 35 0.60 4.62 1.39
CA ALA A 35 1.23 5.84 1.86
C ALA A 35 2.03 5.51 3.12
N VAL A 36 3.28 5.97 3.16
CA VAL A 36 4.16 5.81 4.32
C VAL A 36 4.44 7.19 4.88
N GLU A 37 3.92 7.47 6.07
CA GLU A 37 4.05 8.76 6.73
C GLU A 37 4.80 8.59 8.07
N LEU A 38 5.58 9.56 8.53
CA LEU A 38 6.09 9.53 9.90
C LEU A 38 4.93 9.83 10.86
N ALA A 39 4.73 8.99 11.88
CA ALA A 39 3.70 9.23 12.88
C ALA A 39 3.93 10.53 13.66
N ALA A 40 5.18 11.01 13.70
CA ALA A 40 5.57 12.27 14.31
C ALA A 40 5.48 13.48 13.38
N ASP A 41 5.41 13.27 12.05
CA ASP A 41 5.46 14.33 11.04
C ASP A 41 4.43 14.02 9.94
N GLN A 42 3.17 14.41 10.20
CA GLN A 42 2.04 14.22 9.26
C GLN A 42 2.11 15.15 8.04
N ASP A 43 3.00 16.16 8.02
CA ASP A 43 2.98 17.25 7.05
C ASP A 43 3.98 17.07 5.90
N LYS A 44 5.07 16.32 6.07
CA LYS A 44 6.18 16.31 5.07
C LYS A 44 6.35 15.08 4.20
N LEU A 45 5.80 13.93 4.57
CA LEU A 45 6.09 12.66 3.89
C LEU A 45 4.80 11.87 3.65
N ASN A 46 3.89 12.41 2.84
CA ASN A 46 2.82 11.61 2.25
C ASN A 46 3.35 10.93 0.97
N GLU A 47 4.42 10.15 1.12
CA GLU A 47 5.03 9.47 -0.02
C GLU A 47 4.16 8.26 -0.35
N HIS A 48 3.44 8.38 -1.46
CA HIS A 48 2.61 7.33 -1.99
C HIS A 48 3.47 6.33 -2.75
N HIS A 49 3.69 5.16 -2.17
CA HIS A 49 4.39 4.06 -2.80
C HIS A 49 3.40 3.17 -3.55
N ALA A 50 3.60 3.06 -4.86
CA ALA A 50 2.91 2.08 -5.67
C ALA A 50 3.43 0.68 -5.31
N VAL A 51 2.53 -0.25 -5.02
CA VAL A 51 2.93 -1.63 -4.75
C VAL A 51 3.49 -2.23 -6.06
N PRO A 52 4.69 -2.81 -6.07
CA PRO A 52 5.34 -3.35 -7.28
C PRO A 52 4.45 -4.32 -8.07
N LEU A 53 3.62 -5.07 -7.35
CA LEU A 53 2.66 -6.02 -7.92
C LEU A 53 1.64 -5.31 -8.83
N PHE A 54 1.14 -4.13 -8.46
CA PHE A 54 0.21 -3.36 -9.28
C PHE A 54 0.91 -2.44 -10.28
N ALA A 55 2.10 -1.92 -9.92
CA ALA A 55 2.93 -1.11 -10.82
C ALA A 55 3.38 -1.90 -12.05
N SER A 56 3.58 -3.21 -11.91
CA SER A 56 3.91 -4.13 -13.02
C SER A 56 2.70 -4.52 -13.88
N GLY A 57 1.51 -3.96 -13.61
CA GLY A 57 0.25 -4.31 -14.29
C GLY A 57 -0.48 -5.52 -13.70
N GLY A 58 -0.02 -6.05 -12.56
CA GLY A 58 -0.76 -7.06 -11.82
C GLY A 58 -2.00 -6.47 -11.16
N PHE A 59 -2.96 -7.33 -10.82
CA PHE A 59 -4.18 -6.96 -10.10
C PHE A 59 -4.67 -8.16 -9.30
N VAL A 60 -5.36 -7.91 -8.19
CA VAL A 60 -5.91 -8.96 -7.33
C VAL A 60 -7.43 -9.00 -7.41
N SER A 61 -8.01 -10.16 -7.16
CA SER A 61 -9.47 -10.34 -7.24
C SER A 61 -10.23 -9.96 -5.98
N SER A 62 -9.51 -9.65 -4.90
CA SER A 62 -10.07 -9.33 -3.58
C SER A 62 -9.44 -8.07 -2.99
N PRO A 63 -10.23 -7.15 -2.44
CA PRO A 63 -9.71 -5.94 -1.81
C PRO A 63 -8.82 -6.26 -0.60
N GLY A 64 -9.10 -7.36 0.10
CA GLY A 64 -8.26 -7.81 1.21
C GLY A 64 -6.83 -8.16 0.81
N MET A 65 -6.65 -8.83 -0.33
CA MET A 65 -5.32 -9.10 -0.89
C MET A 65 -4.61 -7.81 -1.31
N ALA A 66 -5.37 -6.81 -1.76
CA ALA A 66 -4.81 -5.54 -2.19
C ALA A 66 -4.22 -4.78 -1.01
N VAL A 67 -4.97 -4.70 0.09
CA VAL A 67 -4.48 -4.11 1.36
C VAL A 67 -3.29 -4.89 1.90
N ASP A 68 -3.36 -6.23 1.93
CA ASP A 68 -2.26 -7.04 2.47
C ASP A 68 -0.95 -6.79 1.71
N ALA A 69 -1.01 -6.78 0.38
CA ALA A 69 0.13 -6.46 -0.48
C ALA A 69 0.66 -5.03 -0.23
N ALA A 70 -0.24 -4.06 -0.05
CA ALA A 70 0.12 -2.67 0.26
C ALA A 70 0.80 -2.53 1.62
N ILE A 71 0.23 -3.10 2.68
CA ILE A 71 0.80 -3.04 4.02
C ILE A 71 2.15 -3.78 4.06
N ASN A 72 2.26 -4.95 3.43
CA ASN A 72 3.51 -5.69 3.36
C ASN A 72 4.60 -4.88 2.64
N HIS A 73 4.25 -4.24 1.51
CA HIS A 73 5.17 -3.35 0.82
C HIS A 73 5.56 -2.14 1.67
N GLY A 74 4.60 -1.49 2.34
CA GLY A 74 4.87 -0.37 3.23
C GLY A 74 5.84 -0.73 4.35
N ARG A 75 5.75 -1.94 4.90
CA ARG A 75 6.72 -2.45 5.89
C ARG A 75 8.11 -2.58 5.29
N LEU A 76 8.24 -3.09 4.07
CA LEU A 76 9.54 -3.19 3.37
C LEU A 76 10.13 -1.81 3.08
N VAL A 77 9.29 -0.84 2.69
CA VAL A 77 9.71 0.55 2.48
C VAL A 77 10.23 1.14 3.78
N VAL A 78 9.48 1.03 4.88
CA VAL A 78 9.90 1.51 6.21
C VAL A 78 11.19 0.83 6.66
N ASP A 79 11.34 -0.47 6.42
CA ASP A 79 12.55 -1.19 6.80
C ASP A 79 13.77 -0.76 5.95
N SER A 80 13.56 -0.45 4.67
CA SER A 80 14.58 0.12 3.78
C SER A 80 14.90 1.59 4.13
N HIS A 81 13.92 2.33 4.64
CA HIS A 81 14.06 3.73 5.05
C HIS A 81 14.68 3.88 6.45
N ALA A 82 14.59 2.83 7.28
CA ALA A 82 15.12 2.81 8.63
C ALA A 82 16.66 2.69 8.64
N ARG A 83 17.30 3.85 8.38
CA ARG A 83 18.71 4.24 8.63
C ARG A 83 19.84 3.39 8.02
N PRO A 84 20.68 3.97 7.14
CA PRO A 84 22.11 3.74 7.26
C PRO A 84 22.61 4.27 8.62
N ALA A 85 23.47 3.47 9.26
CA ALA A 85 24.05 3.68 10.59
C ALA A 85 24.86 4.99 10.71
#